data_AF-A0A7S0XB28-F1
#
_entry.id   AF-A0A7S0XB28-F1
#
_cell.length_a   1.000
_cell.length_b   1.000
_cell.length_c   1.000
_cell.angle_alpha   90.00
_cell.angle_beta   90.00
_cell.angle_gamma   90.00
#
_symmetry.space_group_name_H-M   'P 1'
#
loop_
_entity.id
_entity.type
_entity.pdbx_description
1 polymer ?
#
loop_
_entity_poly.entity_id
_entity_poly.type
_entity_poly.pdbx_seq_one_letter_code
_entity_poly.pdbx_strand_id
1 'polypeptide(L)'
;HLFQHCSVVVGMHPDQATEAIVDFAAKYNKPFAVVPCCVFPVLFPHRTMPPDEGGEEEDGAGHIEGTLSEEEGAGEVAVTERRQLVRYLARKTGGEVAFLDFEGANQVV
;
A
#
# COMPACT_ATOMS: atom_id res chain seq x y z
N HIS A 1 -21.61 -4.96 -19.42
CA HIS A 1 -21.20 -5.23 -18.02
C HIS A 1 -21.65 -4.08 -17.12
N LEU A 2 -22.12 -4.36 -15.90
CA LEU A 2 -22.68 -3.34 -14.98
C LEU A 2 -21.72 -2.17 -14.69
N PHE A 3 -20.41 -2.42 -14.77
CA PHE A 3 -19.32 -1.49 -14.45
C PHE A 3 -18.78 -0.70 -15.67
N GLN A 4 -19.35 -0.89 -16.87
CA GLN A 4 -18.87 -0.20 -18.08
C GLN A 4 -19.00 1.32 -17.98
N HIS A 5 -20.10 1.79 -17.40
CA HIS A 5 -20.40 3.22 -17.24
C HIS A 5 -19.91 3.81 -15.91
N CYS A 6 -19.20 3.03 -15.09
CA CYS A 6 -18.57 3.56 -13.89
C CYS A 6 -17.36 4.42 -14.27
N SER A 7 -17.29 5.62 -13.68
CA SER A 7 -16.18 6.56 -13.86
C SER A 7 -14.99 6.23 -12.96
N VAL A 8 -15.23 5.66 -11.78
CA VAL A 8 -14.20 5.33 -10.79
C VAL A 8 -14.66 4.16 -9.90
N VAL A 9 -13.70 3.39 -9.39
CA VAL A 9 -13.90 2.36 -8.36
C VAL A 9 -13.36 2.87 -7.03
N VAL A 10 -14.20 2.95 -5.99
CA VAL A 10 -13.76 3.43 -4.67
C VAL A 10 -13.88 2.30 -3.64
N GLY A 11 -12.79 2.00 -2.94
CA GLY A 11 -12.72 1.02 -1.88
C GLY A 11 -12.52 1.66 -0.51
N MET A 12 -13.47 1.49 0.40
CA MET A 12 -13.38 1.94 1.80
C MET A 12 -13.40 0.73 2.74
N HIS A 13 -12.36 -0.12 2.67
CA HIS A 13 -12.34 -1.43 3.35
C HIS A 13 -10.99 -1.73 4.03
N PRO A 14 -10.94 -2.65 5.03
CA PRO A 14 -9.69 -3.25 5.48
C PRO A 14 -8.93 -3.99 4.38
N ASP A 15 -7.66 -4.30 4.66
CA ASP A 15 -6.68 -4.90 3.74
C ASP A 15 -7.17 -6.06 2.86
N GLN A 16 -8.15 -6.82 3.34
CA GLN A 16 -8.64 -8.04 2.69
C GLN A 16 -9.27 -7.79 1.32
N ALA A 17 -9.94 -6.66 1.11
CA ALA A 17 -10.57 -6.34 -0.18
C ALA A 17 -9.74 -5.37 -1.03
N THR A 18 -8.70 -4.75 -0.45
CA THR A 18 -7.87 -3.72 -1.10
C THR A 18 -7.31 -4.23 -2.43
N GLU A 19 -6.63 -5.38 -2.40
CA GLU A 19 -5.97 -5.91 -3.59
C GLU A 19 -6.95 -6.36 -4.67
N ALA A 20 -8.08 -6.94 -4.30
CA ALA A 20 -9.12 -7.32 -5.27
C ALA A 20 -9.73 -6.10 -5.98
N ILE A 21 -9.89 -4.98 -5.28
CA ILE A 21 -10.37 -3.72 -5.86
C ILE A 21 -9.35 -3.16 -6.86
N VAL A 22 -8.07 -3.17 -6.49
CA VAL A 22 -6.97 -2.72 -7.35
C VAL A 22 -6.84 -3.61 -8.59
N ASP A 23 -6.88 -4.93 -8.42
CA ASP A 23 -6.78 -5.89 -9.53
C ASP A 23 -7.97 -5.77 -10.49
N PHE A 24 -9.18 -5.54 -9.95
CA PHE A 24 -10.36 -5.26 -10.77
C PHE A 24 -10.17 -3.96 -11.57
N ALA A 25 -9.76 -2.88 -10.92
CA ALA A 25 -9.59 -1.59 -11.57
C ALA A 25 -8.50 -1.63 -12.65
N ALA A 26 -7.36 -2.26 -12.36
CA ALA A 26 -6.27 -2.46 -13.32
C ALA A 26 -6.74 -3.30 -14.52
N LYS A 27 -7.43 -4.42 -14.28
CA LYS A 27 -7.94 -5.31 -15.34
C LYS A 27 -8.91 -4.61 -16.31
N TYR A 28 -9.76 -3.73 -15.80
CA TYR A 28 -10.76 -3.03 -16.60
C TYR A 28 -10.36 -1.60 -16.98
N ASN A 29 -9.11 -1.22 -16.71
CA ASN A 29 -8.55 0.11 -16.94
C ASN A 29 -9.48 1.23 -16.41
N LYS A 30 -9.91 1.08 -15.16
CA LYS A 30 -10.77 2.04 -14.47
C LYS A 30 -9.94 2.82 -13.46
N PRO A 31 -10.10 4.16 -13.37
CA PRO A 31 -9.59 4.92 -12.24
C PRO A 31 -10.10 4.30 -10.94
N PHE A 32 -9.25 4.28 -9.91
CA PHE A 32 -9.65 3.79 -8.60
C PHE A 32 -9.07 4.62 -7.47
N ALA A 33 -9.67 4.49 -6.30
CA ALA A 33 -9.15 5.01 -5.05
C ALA A 33 -9.41 3.96 -3.95
N VAL A 34 -8.40 3.65 -3.15
CA VAL A 34 -8.57 2.81 -1.96
C VAL A 34 -8.20 3.60 -0.72
N VAL A 35 -9.04 3.55 0.30
CA VAL A 35 -8.81 4.13 1.62
C VAL A 35 -8.54 2.98 2.59
N PRO A 36 -7.27 2.58 2.81
CA PRO A 36 -6.94 1.45 3.68
C PRO A 36 -7.14 1.82 5.15
N CYS A 37 -7.94 1.04 5.89
CA CYS A 37 -8.13 1.27 7.33
C CYS A 37 -7.26 0.37 8.24
N CYS A 38 -6.85 -0.81 7.77
CA CYS A 38 -6.03 -1.78 8.50
C CYS A 38 -5.08 -2.52 7.55
N VAL A 39 -3.98 -3.07 8.09
CA VAL A 39 -3.02 -3.94 7.36
C VAL A 39 -2.90 -5.27 8.11
N PHE A 40 -2.95 -6.39 7.38
CA PHE A 40 -2.96 -7.74 7.96
C PHE A 40 -1.81 -8.60 7.41
N PRO A 41 -0.56 -8.39 7.86
CA PRO A 41 0.62 -9.09 7.33
C PRO A 41 0.53 -10.61 7.43
N VAL A 42 -0.12 -11.13 8.49
CA VAL A 42 -0.32 -12.57 8.69
C VAL A 42 -1.22 -13.19 7.61
N LEU A 43 -2.21 -12.44 7.11
CA LEU A 43 -3.10 -12.92 6.04
C LEU A 43 -2.46 -12.78 4.65
N PHE A 44 -1.50 -11.86 4.50
CA PHE A 44 -0.86 -11.52 3.23
C PHE A 44 0.67 -11.62 3.30
N PRO A 45 1.24 -12.80 3.63
CA PRO A 45 2.68 -12.95 3.86
C PRO A 45 3.54 -12.77 2.60
N HIS A 46 2.92 -12.80 1.42
CA HIS A 46 3.58 -12.55 0.13
C HIS A 46 3.76 -11.06 -0.18
N ARG A 47 3.18 -10.17 0.62
CA ARG A 47 3.34 -8.73 0.44
C ARG A 47 4.61 -8.28 1.12
N THR A 48 5.62 -8.04 0.30
CA THR A 48 6.95 -7.65 0.74
C THR A 48 7.41 -6.40 -0.01
N MET A 49 8.23 -5.60 0.66
CA MET A 49 8.83 -4.38 0.14
C MET A 49 10.35 -4.43 0.36
N PRO A 50 11.16 -3.87 -0.56
CA PRO A 50 12.58 -3.71 -0.28
C PRO A 50 12.75 -2.88 1.01
N PRO A 51 13.81 -3.16 1.80
CA PRO A 51 14.09 -2.39 3.01
C PRO A 51 14.25 -0.92 2.60
N ASP A 52 13.60 -0.03 3.36
CA ASP A 52 13.48 1.38 3.01
C ASP A 52 14.89 2.01 3.01
N GLU A 53 15.44 2.33 1.83
CA GLU A 53 16.60 3.23 1.74
C GLU A 53 16.10 4.65 2.00
N GLY A 54 15.95 4.99 3.28
CA GLY A 54 15.89 6.35 3.82
C GLY A 54 14.99 7.36 3.10
N GLY A 55 13.73 7.45 3.52
CA GLY A 55 12.93 8.68 3.39
C GLY A 55 12.62 9.22 4.79
N GLU A 56 13.17 10.39 5.11
CA GLU A 56 13.13 11.05 6.42
C GLU A 56 11.74 11.18 7.06
N GLU A 57 11.78 11.23 8.39
CA GLU A 57 10.70 11.22 9.37
C GLU A 57 9.74 12.42 9.28
N GLU A 58 8.45 12.18 9.57
CA GLU A 58 7.72 12.89 10.61
C GLU A 58 6.44 12.09 10.96
N ASP A 59 6.03 12.21 12.22
CA ASP A 59 4.93 11.53 12.93
C ASP A 59 5.22 10.16 13.53
N GLY A 60 5.75 10.23 14.76
CA GLY A 60 6.11 9.10 15.61
C GLY A 60 4.96 8.16 15.96
N ALA A 61 5.25 6.86 15.82
CA ALA A 61 4.73 5.81 16.69
C ALA A 61 5.60 4.55 16.56
N GLY A 62 6.30 4.18 17.65
CA GLY A 62 6.65 2.78 17.95
C GLY A 62 7.94 2.23 17.35
N HIS A 63 9.09 2.61 17.91
CA HIS A 63 10.36 1.88 17.79
C HIS A 63 10.25 0.54 18.55
N ILE A 64 10.32 -0.59 17.86
CA ILE A 64 10.72 -1.87 18.46
C ILE A 64 12.06 -2.29 17.88
N GLU A 65 13.09 -2.14 18.71
CA GLU A 65 14.46 -2.55 18.44
C GLU A 65 14.57 -4.09 18.45
N GLY A 66 15.06 -4.65 17.35
CA GLY A 66 15.44 -6.05 17.24
C GLY A 66 16.72 -6.15 16.41
N THR A 67 17.86 -6.18 17.09
CA THR A 67 19.18 -6.43 16.52
C THR A 67 19.32 -7.89 16.08
N LEU A 68 19.89 -8.15 14.89
CA LEU A 68 21.24 -8.73 14.73
C LEU A 68 21.55 -9.18 13.28
N SER A 69 22.83 -8.94 12.95
CA SER A 69 23.72 -9.56 11.95
C SER A 69 23.53 -9.28 10.46
N GLU A 70 24.56 -8.61 9.94
CA GLU A 70 24.95 -8.42 8.54
C GLU A 70 25.22 -9.78 7.87
N GLU A 71 24.65 -10.01 6.68
CA GLU A 71 25.29 -10.59 5.47
C GLU A 71 24.29 -10.64 4.30
N GLU A 72 24.84 -10.73 3.09
CA GLU A 72 24.32 -10.22 1.82
C GLU A 72 23.00 -10.82 1.29
N GLY A 73 22.12 -9.93 0.84
CA GLY A 73 20.89 -10.20 0.11
C GLY A 73 19.81 -9.24 0.57
N ALA A 74 19.48 -8.21 -0.23
CA ALA A 74 18.47 -7.20 0.12
C ALA A 74 17.13 -7.86 0.46
N GLY A 75 16.93 -8.15 1.75
CA GLY A 75 15.83 -8.96 2.24
C GLY A 75 14.53 -8.17 2.17
N GLU A 76 13.59 -8.62 1.36
CA GLU A 76 12.28 -7.99 1.31
C GLU A 76 11.58 -8.11 2.68
N VAL A 77 11.07 -7.00 3.19
CA VAL A 77 10.41 -6.87 4.49
C VAL A 77 8.90 -6.96 4.29
N ALA A 78 8.19 -7.65 5.20
CA ALA A 78 6.74 -7.77 5.13
C ALA A 78 6.03 -6.40 5.27
N VAL A 79 4.94 -6.22 4.54
CA VAL A 79 4.09 -5.03 4.62
C VAL A 79 3.25 -5.07 5.90
N THR A 80 3.64 -4.29 6.90
CA THR A 80 2.97 -4.19 8.21
C THR A 80 2.22 -2.87 8.40
N GLU A 81 2.53 -1.85 7.62
CA GLU A 81 1.99 -0.50 7.77
C GLU A 81 1.20 -0.01 6.55
N ARG A 82 0.28 0.95 6.76
CA ARG A 82 -0.54 1.53 5.68
C ARG A 82 0.31 2.17 4.59
N ARG A 83 1.39 2.88 4.96
CA ARG A 83 2.30 3.54 4.00
C ARG A 83 3.00 2.50 3.11
N GLN A 84 3.46 1.41 3.71
CA GLN A 84 4.07 0.30 3.00
C GLN A 84 3.07 -0.36 2.04
N LEU A 85 1.80 -0.50 2.45
CA LEU A 85 0.74 -1.02 1.58
C LEU A 85 0.50 -0.12 0.37
N VAL A 86 0.42 1.21 0.57
CA VAL A 86 0.27 2.19 -0.53
C VAL A 86 1.44 2.09 -1.51
N ARG A 87 2.69 2.06 -1.01
CA ARG A 87 3.88 1.89 -1.87
C ARG A 87 3.90 0.54 -2.60
N TYR A 88 3.50 -0.54 -1.93
CA TYR A 88 3.37 -1.87 -2.54
C TYR A 88 2.37 -1.85 -3.70
N LEU A 89 1.20 -1.25 -3.50
CA LEU A 89 0.17 -1.14 -4.53
C LEU A 89 0.67 -0.33 -5.73
N ALA A 90 1.32 0.82 -5.50
CA ALA A 90 1.91 1.63 -6.56
C ALA A 90 2.92 0.84 -7.39
N ARG A 91 3.81 0.08 -6.73
CA ARG A 91 4.77 -0.79 -7.42
C ARG A 91 4.08 -1.90 -8.20
N LYS A 92 3.03 -2.52 -7.64
CA LYS A 92 2.27 -3.60 -8.29
C LYS A 92 1.55 -3.12 -9.55
N THR A 93 0.97 -1.92 -9.50
CA THR A 93 0.20 -1.35 -10.61
C THR A 93 1.05 -0.55 -11.59
N GLY A 94 2.28 -0.19 -11.23
CA GLY A 94 3.06 0.82 -11.94
C GLY A 94 2.48 2.24 -11.79
N GLY A 95 1.69 2.47 -10.74
CA GLY A 95 1.07 3.76 -10.43
C GLY A 95 2.00 4.70 -9.65
N GLU A 96 1.64 5.98 -9.61
CA GLU A 96 2.36 7.00 -8.85
C GLU A 96 1.60 7.32 -7.56
N VAL A 97 2.31 7.40 -6.43
CA VAL A 97 1.70 7.84 -5.17
C VAL A 97 1.66 9.36 -5.15
N ALA A 98 0.47 9.93 -4.99
CA ALA A 98 0.30 11.37 -4.77
C ALA A 98 -0.29 11.65 -3.38
N PHE A 99 0.10 12.78 -2.82
CA PHE A 99 -0.43 13.33 -1.58
C PHE A 99 -1.27 14.55 -1.91
N LEU A 100 -2.44 14.65 -1.31
CA LEU A 100 -3.32 15.80 -1.52
C LEU A 100 -3.09 16.82 -0.40
N ASP A 101 -2.96 18.09 -0.77
CA ASP A 101 -2.62 19.21 0.12
C ASP A 101 -3.81 19.66 1.00
N PHE A 102 -4.51 18.72 1.64
CA PHE A 102 -5.54 19.01 2.63
C PHE A 102 -5.35 18.20 3.90
N GLU A 103 -5.78 18.78 5.02
CA GLU A 103 -5.57 18.24 6.36
C GLU A 103 -6.18 16.82 6.50
N GLY A 104 -5.33 15.86 6.88
CA GLY A 104 -5.63 14.42 6.88
C GLY A 104 -4.62 13.65 6.01
N ALA A 105 -4.16 12.49 6.46
CA ALA A 105 -3.18 11.67 5.74
C ALA A 105 -3.81 11.01 4.50
N ASN A 106 -3.97 11.78 3.41
CA ASN A 106 -4.57 11.31 2.17
C ASN A 106 -3.49 10.82 1.21
N GLN A 107 -3.31 9.50 1.16
CA GLN A 107 -2.47 8.82 0.17
C GLN A 107 -3.35 8.26 -0.94
N VAL A 108 -3.05 8.62 -2.18
CA VAL A 108 -3.68 8.04 -3.38
C VAL A 108 -2.62 7.35 -4.23
N VAL A 109 -2.99 6.22 -4.82
CA VAL A 109 -2.18 5.37 -5.71
C VAL A 109 -2.80 5.38 -7.09
#